data_AF-A0A1W9M7R0-F1
#
_entry.id   AF-A0A1W9M7R0-F1
#
_cell.length_a   1.000
_cell.length_b   1.000
_cell.length_c   1.000
_cell.angle_alpha   90.00
_cell.angle_beta   90.00
_cell.angle_gamma   90.00
#
_symmetry.space_group_name_H-M   'P 1'
#
loop_
_entity.id
_entity.type
_entity.pdbx_description
1 polymer ?
#
loop_
_entity_poly.entity_id
_entity_poly.type
_entity_poly.pdbx_seq_one_letter_code
_entity_poly.pdbx_strand_id
1 'polypeptide(L)'
;MCLEVRKRCQCGGREVQFHLRDNIMTPEVILRLFCPSCAGTAPFDQDRMLRDNGWIIEYDIELAQFLAAAKLTLDPAMVGPDFLFDEGYATWREMYPGEQGDILQERQQIMGLIKNDPRRYLQEIQGWNIARVEQLKRDGWRKALHA
;
A
#
# COMPACT_ATOMS: atom_id res chain seq x y z
N MET A 1 -12.14 -12.75 5.98
CA MET A 1 -11.05 -13.62 5.46
C MET A 1 -10.42 -12.85 4.31
N CYS A 2 -9.11 -12.63 4.34
CA CYS A 2 -8.44 -11.72 3.42
C CYS A 2 -7.46 -12.47 2.52
N LEU A 3 -7.34 -12.05 1.27
CA LEU A 3 -6.40 -12.65 0.32
C LEU A 3 -5.16 -11.77 0.20
N GLU A 4 -3.98 -12.40 0.24
CA GLU A 4 -2.71 -11.75 -0.07
C GLU A 4 -2.31 -12.07 -1.51
N VAL A 5 -1.97 -11.03 -2.27
CA VAL A 5 -1.57 -11.17 -3.69
C VAL A 5 -0.22 -10.53 -3.89
N ARG A 6 0.72 -11.27 -4.48
CA ARG A 6 2.02 -10.73 -4.90
C ARG A 6 1.92 -10.24 -6.34
N LYS A 7 2.39 -9.02 -6.58
CA LYS A 7 2.51 -8.45 -7.93
C LYS A 7 3.91 -7.93 -8.15
N ARG A 8 4.47 -8.30 -9.29
CA ARG A 8 5.74 -7.81 -9.77
C ARG A 8 5.52 -6.57 -10.62
N CYS A 9 6.40 -5.59 -10.45
CA CYS A 9 6.44 -4.41 -11.28
C CYS A 9 6.67 -4.78 -12.76
N GLN A 10 6.13 -3.99 -13.69
CA GLN A 10 6.35 -4.14 -15.14
C GLN A 10 7.83 -4.13 -15.54
N CYS A 11 8.68 -3.38 -14.85
CA CYS A 11 10.13 -3.40 -15.11
C CYS A 11 10.85 -4.62 -14.50
N GLY A 12 10.16 -5.49 -13.75
CA GLY A 12 10.71 -6.66 -13.07
C GLY A 12 11.54 -6.36 -11.81
N GLY A 13 11.92 -5.11 -11.57
CA GLY A 13 12.89 -4.74 -10.52
C GLY A 13 12.36 -4.76 -9.09
N ARG A 14 11.04 -4.79 -8.87
CA ARG A 14 10.42 -4.81 -7.54
C ARG A 14 9.18 -5.70 -7.51
N GLU A 15 8.90 -6.29 -6.37
CA GLU A 15 7.71 -7.08 -6.09
C GLU A 15 7.08 -6.56 -4.79
N VAL A 16 5.75 -6.49 -4.77
CA VAL A 16 4.99 -5.94 -3.64
C VAL A 16 3.80 -6.84 -3.33
N GLN A 17 3.26 -6.69 -2.13
CA GLN A 17 2.11 -7.45 -1.67
C GLN A 17 0.90 -6.54 -1.50
N PHE A 18 -0.23 -7.03 -2.00
CA PHE A 18 -1.53 -6.42 -1.87
C PHE A 18 -2.39 -7.20 -0.90
N HIS A 19 -3.28 -6.46 -0.24
CA HIS A 19 -4.37 -6.97 0.58
C HIS A 19 -5.69 -6.76 -0.15
N LEU A 20 -6.44 -7.84 -0.33
CA LEU A 20 -7.80 -7.81 -0.84
C LEU A 20 -8.78 -8.08 0.30
N ARG A 21 -9.56 -7.06 0.67
CA ARG A 21 -10.52 -7.11 1.77
C ARG A 21 -11.66 -8.09 1.47
N ASP A 22 -11.96 -8.94 2.46
CA ASP A 22 -13.11 -9.85 2.51
C ASP A 22 -13.30 -10.77 1.28
N ASN A 23 -12.25 -10.96 0.47
CA ASN A 23 -12.27 -11.69 -0.80
C ASN A 23 -13.36 -11.20 -1.77
N ILE A 24 -13.69 -9.91 -1.68
CA ILE A 24 -14.64 -9.27 -2.59
C ILE A 24 -13.99 -9.14 -3.97
N MET A 25 -12.79 -8.55 -3.99
CA MET A 25 -11.96 -8.45 -5.19
C MET A 25 -11.15 -9.72 -5.40
N THR A 26 -10.79 -9.98 -6.66
CA THR A 26 -9.91 -11.08 -7.04
C THR A 26 -8.54 -10.55 -7.51
N PRO A 27 -7.49 -11.37 -7.55
CA PRO A 27 -6.14 -10.95 -7.97
C PRO A 27 -6.07 -10.30 -9.37
N GLU A 28 -7.02 -10.62 -10.23
CA GLU A 28 -7.16 -10.11 -11.60
C GLU A 28 -7.57 -8.64 -11.63
N VAL A 29 -8.20 -8.12 -10.57
CA VAL A 29 -8.53 -6.70 -10.43
C VAL A 29 -7.28 -5.82 -10.47
N ILE A 30 -6.12 -6.34 -10.06
CA ILE A 30 -4.84 -5.62 -10.16
C ILE A 30 -4.13 -6.07 -11.43
N LEU A 31 -4.22 -5.26 -12.49
CA LEU A 31 -3.66 -5.59 -13.80
C LEU A 31 -2.15 -5.43 -13.82
N ARG A 32 -1.67 -4.22 -13.51
CA ARG A 32 -0.26 -3.84 -13.64
C ARG A 32 0.19 -2.99 -12.48
N LEU A 33 1.49 -3.05 -12.23
CA LEU A 33 2.17 -2.30 -11.20
C LEU A 33 3.40 -1.65 -11.81
N PHE A 34 3.59 -0.36 -11.52
CA PHE A 34 4.78 0.38 -11.90
C PHE A 34 5.44 0.94 -10.64
N CYS A 35 6.72 0.64 -10.47
CA CYS A 35 7.51 1.15 -9.36
C CYS A 35 8.05 2.55 -9.68
N PRO A 36 8.56 3.30 -8.67
CA PRO A 36 9.11 4.63 -8.88
C PRO A 36 10.18 4.73 -9.98
N SER A 37 10.87 3.62 -10.26
CA SER A 37 11.91 3.55 -11.30
C SER A 37 11.35 3.49 -12.73
N CYS A 38 10.11 3.04 -12.93
CA CYS A 38 9.50 2.92 -14.27
C CYS A 38 8.12 3.59 -14.39
N ALA A 39 7.59 4.17 -13.32
CA ALA A 39 6.32 4.90 -13.34
C ALA A 39 6.36 6.10 -14.31
N GLY A 40 7.51 6.77 -14.43
CA GLY A 40 7.68 7.91 -15.32
C GLY A 40 7.59 7.60 -16.82
N THR A 41 7.70 6.33 -17.21
CA THR A 41 7.63 5.92 -18.63
C THR A 41 6.24 5.39 -19.02
N ALA A 42 5.33 5.23 -18.07
CA ALA A 42 3.99 4.70 -18.33
C ALA A 42 3.00 5.84 -18.65
N PRO A 43 2.16 5.72 -19.69
CA PRO A 43 1.02 6.61 -19.84
C PRO A 43 0.09 6.43 -18.64
N PHE A 44 -0.35 7.54 -18.05
CA PHE A 44 -1.19 7.53 -16.87
C PHE A 44 -2.63 7.82 -17.24
N ASP A 45 -3.51 6.86 -16.95
CA ASP A 45 -4.95 6.95 -17.16
C ASP A 45 -5.65 7.04 -15.79
N GLN A 46 -6.21 8.20 -15.47
CA GLN A 46 -6.85 8.46 -14.16
C GLN A 46 -8.08 7.59 -13.91
N ASP A 47 -8.75 7.13 -14.97
CA ASP A 47 -9.98 6.35 -14.81
C ASP A 47 -9.69 4.92 -14.36
N ARG A 48 -8.45 4.44 -14.57
CA ARG A 48 -8.05 3.05 -14.32
C ARG A 48 -6.83 2.91 -13.43
N MET A 49 -6.07 3.99 -13.23
CA MET A 49 -4.81 3.98 -12.51
C MET A 49 -4.81 4.89 -11.29
N LEU A 50 -4.15 4.42 -10.24
CA LEU A 50 -3.90 5.15 -9.01
C LEU A 50 -2.41 5.48 -8.87
N ARG A 51 -2.11 6.69 -8.40
CA ARG A 51 -0.77 7.07 -7.93
C ARG A 51 -0.71 7.08 -6.41
N ASP A 52 0.33 6.46 -5.87
CA ASP A 52 0.67 6.49 -4.45
C ASP A 52 2.19 6.57 -4.27
N ASN A 53 2.66 7.75 -3.85
CA ASN A 53 4.07 8.07 -3.60
C ASN A 53 5.09 7.50 -4.62
N GLY A 54 4.85 7.79 -5.91
CA GLY A 54 5.71 7.35 -7.02
C GLY A 54 5.42 5.96 -7.57
N TRP A 55 4.55 5.18 -6.92
CA TRP A 55 3.99 3.95 -7.48
C TRP A 55 2.76 4.27 -8.34
N ILE A 56 2.56 3.47 -9.39
CA ILE A 56 1.31 3.45 -10.15
C ILE A 56 0.72 2.05 -10.11
N ILE A 57 -0.55 1.96 -9.75
CA ILE A 57 -1.33 0.72 -9.77
C ILE A 57 -2.38 0.87 -10.87
N GLU A 58 -2.47 -0.11 -11.76
CA GLU A 58 -3.52 -0.17 -12.78
C GLU A 58 -4.52 -1.26 -12.40
N TYR A 59 -5.79 -0.88 -12.41
CA TYR A 59 -6.90 -1.74 -12.05
C TYR A 59 -7.75 -2.13 -13.26
N ASP A 60 -8.32 -3.34 -13.21
CA ASP A 60 -9.44 -3.72 -14.05
C ASP A 60 -10.72 -3.19 -13.40
N ILE A 61 -11.11 -1.97 -13.79
CA ILE A 61 -12.28 -1.28 -13.23
C ILE A 61 -13.58 -1.97 -13.62
N GLU A 62 -13.66 -2.55 -14.81
CA GLU A 62 -14.85 -3.27 -15.27
C GLU A 62 -15.08 -4.52 -14.41
N LEU A 63 -14.04 -5.30 -14.16
CA LEU A 63 -14.10 -6.44 -13.24
C LEU A 63 -14.42 -6.01 -11.81
N ALA A 64 -13.78 -4.94 -11.33
CA ALA A 64 -14.01 -4.43 -9.98
C ALA A 64 -15.46 -3.96 -9.78
N GLN A 65 -16.02 -3.24 -10.74
CA GLN A 65 -17.41 -2.79 -10.77
C GLN A 65 -18.37 -3.97 -10.77
N PHE A 66 -18.12 -4.98 -11.61
CA PHE A 66 -18.91 -6.20 -11.64
C PHE A 66 -18.92 -6.92 -10.28
N LEU A 67 -17.75 -7.11 -9.67
CA LEU A 67 -17.61 -7.77 -8.37
C LEU A 67 -18.27 -6.96 -7.24
N ALA A 68 -18.12 -5.64 -7.24
CA ALA A 68 -18.74 -4.77 -6.25
C ALA A 68 -20.28 -4.78 -6.35
N ALA A 69 -20.83 -4.70 -7.57
CA ALA A 69 -22.27 -4.83 -7.76
C ALA A 69 -22.79 -6.20 -7.28
N ALA A 70 -22.08 -7.28 -7.61
CA ALA A 70 -22.49 -8.64 -7.28
C ALA A 70 -22.35 -9.00 -5.78
N LYS A 71 -21.31 -8.51 -5.10
CA LYS A 71 -20.99 -8.91 -3.72
C LYS A 71 -21.31 -7.86 -2.66
N LEU A 72 -21.37 -6.59 -3.05
CA LEU A 72 -21.60 -5.46 -2.14
C LEU A 72 -22.89 -4.69 -2.45
N THR A 73 -23.56 -4.98 -3.56
CA THR A 73 -24.77 -4.24 -4.00
C THR A 73 -24.50 -2.74 -4.14
N LEU A 74 -23.27 -2.37 -4.53
CA LEU A 74 -22.89 -0.98 -4.78
C LEU A 74 -23.18 -0.58 -6.23
N ASP A 75 -23.45 0.71 -6.43
CA ASP A 75 -23.50 1.30 -7.77
C ASP A 75 -22.11 1.23 -8.42
N PRO A 76 -21.96 0.60 -9.60
CA PRO A 76 -20.72 0.57 -10.36
C PRO A 76 -20.07 1.94 -10.55
N ALA A 77 -20.85 3.02 -10.68
CA ALA A 77 -20.33 4.36 -10.88
C ALA A 77 -19.51 4.89 -9.70
N MET A 78 -19.65 4.30 -8.51
CA MET A 78 -18.87 4.67 -7.32
C MET A 78 -17.53 3.93 -7.22
N VAL A 79 -17.31 2.92 -8.07
CA VAL A 79 -16.13 2.05 -8.00
C VAL A 79 -15.09 2.55 -9.00
N GLY A 80 -14.09 3.25 -8.47
CA GLY A 80 -12.91 3.72 -9.20
C GLY A 80 -11.59 3.34 -8.49
N PRO A 81 -10.43 3.72 -9.04
CA PRO A 81 -9.12 3.41 -8.47
C PRO A 81 -8.95 3.89 -7.02
N ASP A 82 -9.36 5.12 -6.71
CA ASP A 82 -9.28 5.69 -5.36
C ASP A 82 -10.14 4.89 -4.38
N PHE A 83 -11.39 4.59 -4.75
CA PHE A 83 -12.29 3.77 -3.93
C PHE A 83 -11.69 2.38 -3.63
N LEU A 84 -11.14 1.71 -4.64
CA LEU A 84 -10.55 0.38 -4.47
C LEU A 84 -9.39 0.39 -3.47
N PHE A 85 -8.58 1.43 -3.51
CA PHE A 85 -7.41 1.52 -2.65
C PHE A 85 -7.75 2.05 -1.25
N ASP A 86 -8.47 3.16 -1.17
CA ASP A 86 -8.71 3.90 0.08
C ASP A 86 -9.70 3.15 0.99
N GLU A 87 -10.69 2.44 0.44
CA GLU A 87 -11.60 1.56 1.21
C GLU A 87 -11.02 0.16 1.50
N GLY A 88 -9.80 -0.08 1.01
CA GLY A 88 -9.02 -1.30 1.28
C GLY A 88 -9.44 -2.54 0.48
N TYR A 89 -10.25 -2.40 -0.56
CA TYR A 89 -10.68 -3.53 -1.41
C TYR A 89 -9.54 -4.12 -2.24
N ALA A 90 -8.58 -3.30 -2.67
CA ALA A 90 -7.36 -3.71 -3.34
C ALA A 90 -6.24 -2.69 -3.09
N THR A 91 -5.56 -2.82 -1.95
CA THR A 91 -4.54 -1.86 -1.46
C THR A 91 -3.25 -2.57 -1.04
N TRP A 92 -2.21 -1.83 -0.64
CA TRP A 92 -1.00 -2.41 -0.07
C TRP A 92 -1.32 -3.28 1.15
N ARG A 93 -0.57 -4.37 1.31
CA ARG A 93 -0.62 -5.16 2.55
C ARG A 93 -0.20 -4.31 3.76
N GLU A 94 0.97 -3.70 3.63
CA GLU A 94 1.62 -2.80 4.59
C GLU A 94 1.13 -1.36 4.41
N MET A 95 1.66 -0.39 5.16
CA MET A 95 1.36 1.04 4.90
C MET A 95 1.88 1.48 3.52
N TYR A 96 2.98 0.88 3.07
CA TYR A 96 3.59 1.09 1.77
C TYR A 96 4.44 -0.12 1.35
N PRO A 97 4.84 -0.23 0.08
CA PRO A 97 5.70 -1.32 -0.36
C PRO A 97 7.10 -1.32 0.28
N GLY A 98 7.43 -2.36 1.06
CA GLY A 98 8.75 -2.57 1.65
C GLY A 98 8.86 -2.18 3.14
N GLU A 99 7.74 -1.82 3.76
CA GLU A 99 7.66 -1.37 5.16
C GLU A 99 8.33 -2.33 6.14
N GLN A 100 8.16 -3.64 5.97
CA GLN A 100 8.75 -4.65 6.87
C GLN A 100 10.28 -4.57 6.93
N GLY A 101 10.95 -4.31 5.81
CA GLY A 101 12.41 -4.17 5.76
C GLY A 101 12.88 -2.96 6.56
N ASP A 102 12.20 -1.83 6.37
CA ASP A 102 12.50 -0.57 7.06
C ASP A 102 12.24 -0.70 8.57
N ILE A 103 11.11 -1.30 8.97
CA ILE A 103 10.80 -1.56 10.39
C ILE A 103 11.89 -2.40 11.06
N LEU A 104 12.35 -3.45 10.38
CA LEU A 104 13.39 -4.33 10.92
C LEU A 104 14.70 -3.54 11.12
N GLN A 105 15.10 -2.75 10.12
CA GLN A 105 16.32 -1.96 10.17
C GLN A 105 16.27 -0.90 11.29
N GLU A 106 15.16 -0.16 11.38
CA GLU A 106 14.95 0.87 12.41
C GLU A 106 14.95 0.27 13.81
N ARG A 107 14.24 -0.84 14.02
CA ARG A 107 14.22 -1.52 15.33
C ARG A 107 15.59 -2.05 15.73
N GLN A 108 16.38 -2.56 14.79
CA GLN A 108 17.75 -3.00 15.07
C GLN A 108 18.62 -1.84 15.56
N GLN A 109 18.47 -0.65 14.97
CA GLN A 109 19.17 0.56 15.41
C GLN A 109 18.78 0.94 16.85
N ILE A 110 17.48 0.97 17.15
CA ILE A 110 16.98 1.31 18.49
C ILE A 110 17.44 0.27 19.52
N MET A 111 17.35 -1.03 19.21
CA MET A 111 17.81 -2.10 20.11
C MET A 111 19.31 -2.04 20.39
N GLY A 112 20.11 -1.52 19.45
CA GLY A 112 21.54 -1.27 19.65
C GLY A 112 21.83 -0.30 20.80
N LEU A 113 20.88 0.58 21.15
CA LEU A 113 21.02 1.55 22.24
C LEU A 113 20.93 0.92 23.63
N ILE A 114 20.33 -0.27 23.78
CA ILE A 114 20.09 -0.90 25.10
C ILE A 114 21.36 -0.99 25.95
N LYS A 115 22.50 -1.27 25.33
CA LYS A 115 23.78 -1.46 26.04
C LYS A 115 24.48 -0.14 26.40
N ASN A 116 24.32 0.88 25.56
CA ASN A 116 25.14 2.10 25.60
C ASN A 116 24.36 3.31 26.15
N ASP A 117 23.04 3.35 25.93
CA ASP A 117 22.16 4.43 26.38
C ASP A 117 20.72 3.91 26.62
N PRO A 118 20.48 3.25 27.77
CA PRO A 118 19.16 2.70 28.11
C PRO A 118 18.06 3.74 28.21
N ARG A 119 18.40 4.99 28.59
CA ARG A 119 17.42 6.09 28.70
C ARG A 119 16.94 6.50 27.32
N ARG A 120 17.86 6.69 26.38
CA ARG A 120 17.52 7.00 24.99
C ARG A 120 16.78 5.85 24.30
N TYR A 121 17.16 4.59 24.57
CA TYR A 121 16.40 3.42 24.12
C TYR A 121 14.91 3.52 24.50
N LEU A 122 14.63 3.77 25.79
CA LEU A 122 13.25 3.88 26.29
C LEU A 122 12.48 5.03 25.63
N GLN A 123 13.12 6.17 25.40
CA GLN A 123 12.51 7.31 24.71
C GLN A 123 12.19 6.99 23.25
N GLU A 124 13.14 6.42 22.51
CA GLU A 124 12.97 6.11 21.10
C GLU A 124 11.92 5.02 20.89
N ILE A 125 11.95 3.92 21.66
CA ILE A 125 11.00 2.82 21.47
C ILE A 125 9.55 3.21 21.81
N GLN A 126 9.34 4.12 22.77
CA GLN A 126 8.01 4.60 23.17
C GLN A 126 7.38 5.49 22.10
N GLY A 127 8.16 6.37 21.46
CA GLY A 127 7.66 7.33 20.47
C GLY A 127 7.75 6.86 19.02
N TRP A 128 8.55 5.84 18.74
CA TRP A 128 8.94 5.45 17.37
C TRP A 128 7.75 5.22 16.44
N ASN A 129 6.73 4.46 16.87
CA ASN A 129 5.60 4.14 16.00
C ASN A 129 4.77 5.39 15.64
N ILE A 130 4.58 6.30 16.60
CA ILE A 130 3.84 7.55 16.36
C ILE A 130 4.65 8.44 15.40
N ALA A 131 5.94 8.63 15.67
CA ALA A 131 6.81 9.44 14.82
C ALA A 131 6.88 8.90 13.39
N ARG A 132 6.89 7.57 13.23
CA ARG A 132 6.87 6.88 11.94
C ARG A 132 5.59 7.17 11.17
N VAL A 133 4.42 6.96 11.77
CA VAL A 133 3.13 7.23 11.10
C VAL A 133 3.02 8.70 10.70
N GLU A 134 3.44 9.62 11.56
CA GLU A 134 3.48 11.06 11.24
C GLU A 134 4.40 11.37 10.05
N GLN A 135 5.55 10.71 9.96
CA GLN A 135 6.43 10.86 8.81
C GLN A 135 5.78 10.32 7.53
N LEU A 136 5.15 9.15 7.58
CA LEU A 136 4.46 8.58 6.42
C LEU A 136 3.30 9.46 5.94
N LYS A 137 2.57 10.10 6.86
CA LYS A 137 1.55 11.11 6.53
C LYS A 137 2.15 12.30 5.79
N ARG A 138 3.30 12.82 6.23
CA ARG A 138 4.02 13.92 5.55
C ARG A 138 4.53 13.53 4.18
N ASP A 139 4.98 12.28 4.02
CA ASP A 139 5.44 11.74 2.75
C ASP A 139 4.28 11.45 1.77
N GLY A 140 3.03 11.59 2.23
CA GLY A 140 1.84 11.48 1.39
C GLY A 140 1.39 10.06 1.10
N TRP A 141 1.79 9.08 1.91
CA TRP A 141 1.30 7.71 1.77
C TRP A 141 -0.20 7.62 2.09
N ARG A 142 -1.01 7.24 1.10
CA ARG A 142 -2.48 7.22 1.23
C ARG A 142 -2.96 6.44 2.45
N LYS A 143 -2.46 5.22 2.67
CA LYS A 143 -2.86 4.41 3.84
C LYS A 143 -2.50 5.05 5.18
N ALA A 144 -1.40 5.79 5.26
CA ALA A 144 -1.00 6.47 6.49
C ALA A 144 -1.94 7.64 6.82
N LEU A 145 -2.53 8.31 5.82
CA LEU A 145 -3.49 9.39 6.04
C LEU A 145 -4.78 8.90 6.74
N HIS A 146 -5.10 7.62 6.60
CA HIS A 146 -6.27 6.98 7.22
C HIS A 146 -5.94 6.17 8.49
N ALA A 147 -4.68 6.22 8.97
CA ALA A 147 -4.18 5.48 10.13
C ALA A 147 -4.15 6.29 11.44
#